data_AF-A0A1G1F3T9-F1
#
_entry.id   AF-A0A1G1F3T9-F1
#
_cell.length_a   1.000
_cell.length_b   1.000
_cell.length_c   1.000
_cell.angle_alpha   90.00
_cell.angle_beta   90.00
_cell.angle_gamma   90.00
#
_symmetry.space_group_name_H-M   'P 1'
#
loop_
_entity.id
_entity.type
_entity.pdbx_description
1 polymer ?
#
loop_
_entity_poly.entity_id
_entity_poly.type
_entity_poly.pdbx_seq_one_letter_code
_entity_poly.pdbx_strand_id
1 'polypeptide(L)'
;MKKTNFDHYLDEQLKDPEFAARFKHAGEAWDVALQIAALRQQAGLSQKDLAKLLKTSQQQISRLESPGYEGHSLSMLRRVAEALHARVRVVFEPAGAKSGMHVAEARVAYNAKGPKAKRKTGEIKEKTLTAKVQRV
;
A
#
# COMPACT_ATOMS: atom_id res chain seq x y z
N MET A 1 -23.62 -23.29 10.15
CA MET A 1 -22.64 -23.90 11.07
C MET A 1 -23.04 -23.57 12.50
N LYS A 2 -22.86 -24.48 13.47
CA LYS A 2 -23.22 -24.23 14.88
C LYS A 2 -22.09 -23.46 15.56
N LYS A 3 -22.45 -22.46 16.38
CA LYS A 3 -21.48 -21.73 17.21
C LYS A 3 -20.76 -22.70 18.15
N THR A 4 -19.45 -22.55 18.23
CA THR A 4 -18.56 -23.26 19.14
C THR A 4 -18.58 -22.60 20.51
N ASN A 5 -18.10 -23.30 21.54
CA ASN A 5 -17.97 -22.75 22.90
C ASN A 5 -17.09 -21.48 22.91
N PHE A 6 -16.11 -21.40 22.00
CA PHE A 6 -15.28 -20.23 21.81
C PHE A 6 -16.07 -19.02 21.28
N ASP A 7 -17.00 -19.23 20.35
CA ASP A 7 -17.83 -18.15 19.79
C ASP A 7 -18.72 -17.52 20.86
N HIS A 8 -19.28 -18.34 21.77
CA HIS A 8 -20.09 -17.86 22.89
C HIS A 8 -19.26 -17.06 23.90
N TYR A 9 -18.05 -17.53 24.21
CA TYR A 9 -17.14 -16.81 25.11
C TYR A 9 -16.70 -15.46 24.52
N LEU A 10 -16.43 -15.43 23.22
CA LEU A 10 -16.02 -14.21 22.52
C LEU A 10 -17.14 -13.17 22.46
N ASP A 11 -18.38 -13.60 22.19
CA ASP A 11 -19.56 -12.73 22.17
C ASP A 11 -19.81 -12.05 23.51
N GLU A 12 -19.57 -12.75 24.64
CA GLU A 12 -19.71 -12.16 25.98
C GLU A 12 -18.61 -11.14 26.29
N GLN A 13 -17.36 -11.44 25.94
CA GLN A 13 -16.22 -10.56 26.20
C GLN A 13 -16.27 -9.28 25.35
N LEU A 14 -16.80 -9.35 24.12
CA LEU A 14 -16.99 -8.19 23.23
C LEU A 14 -18.00 -7.16 23.74
N LYS A 15 -18.80 -7.47 24.77
CA LYS A 15 -19.70 -6.51 25.42
C LYS A 15 -18.96 -5.49 26.29
N ASP A 16 -17.76 -5.82 26.77
CA ASP A 16 -16.92 -4.88 27.50
C ASP A 16 -16.23 -3.92 26.50
N PRO A 17 -16.48 -2.60 26.57
CA PRO A 17 -15.90 -1.63 25.63
C PRO A 17 -14.37 -1.50 25.73
N GLU A 18 -13.77 -1.74 26.90
CA GLU A 18 -12.31 -1.73 27.04
C GLU A 18 -11.71 -2.97 26.38
N PHE A 19 -12.32 -4.14 26.62
CA PHE A 19 -11.97 -5.37 25.92
C PHE A 19 -12.18 -5.24 24.42
N ALA A 20 -13.29 -4.67 23.96
CA ALA A 20 -13.60 -4.49 22.54
C ALA A 20 -12.61 -3.55 21.84
N ALA A 21 -12.17 -2.47 22.50
CA ALA A 21 -11.15 -1.58 21.97
C ALA A 21 -9.80 -2.29 21.85
N ARG A 22 -9.39 -3.02 22.90
CA ARG A 22 -8.15 -3.84 22.89
C ARG A 22 -8.24 -4.97 21.87
N PHE A 23 -9.38 -5.63 21.74
CA PHE A 23 -9.66 -6.69 20.78
C PHE A 23 -9.67 -6.17 19.35
N LYS A 24 -10.17 -4.95 19.11
CA LYS A 24 -10.13 -4.28 17.81
C LYS A 24 -8.70 -3.92 17.40
N HIS A 25 -7.92 -3.34 18.31
CA HIS A 25 -6.50 -3.06 18.07
C HIS A 25 -5.67 -4.34 17.89
N ALA A 26 -5.90 -5.36 18.72
CA ALA A 26 -5.30 -6.68 18.54
C ALA A 26 -5.78 -7.33 17.23
N GLY A 27 -7.01 -7.07 16.82
CA GLY A 27 -7.62 -7.55 15.59
C GLY A 27 -6.79 -7.24 14.36
N GLU A 28 -6.18 -6.07 14.23
CA GLU A 28 -5.39 -5.69 13.05
C GLU A 28 -4.11 -6.55 12.87
N ALA A 29 -3.40 -6.86 13.97
CA ALA A 29 -2.21 -7.73 13.93
C ALA A 29 -2.56 -9.23 13.96
N TRP A 30 -3.60 -9.60 14.71
CA TRP A 30 -4.19 -10.94 14.73
C TRP A 30 -4.66 -11.33 13.32
N ASP A 31 -5.21 -10.38 12.56
CA ASP A 31 -5.70 -10.61 11.20
C ASP A 31 -4.59 -11.13 10.28
N VAL A 32 -3.37 -10.59 10.34
CA VAL A 32 -2.27 -11.03 9.47
C VAL A 32 -1.81 -12.45 9.80
N ALA A 33 -1.54 -12.74 11.07
CA ALA A 33 -1.09 -14.07 11.51
C ALA A 33 -2.12 -15.16 11.18
N LEU A 34 -3.40 -14.87 11.44
CA LEU A 34 -4.50 -15.79 11.17
C LEU A 34 -4.73 -15.98 9.66
N GLN A 35 -4.64 -14.90 8.87
CA GLN A 35 -4.73 -14.98 7.40
C GLN A 35 -3.64 -15.88 6.82
N ILE A 36 -2.38 -15.74 7.28
CA ILE A 36 -1.28 -16.59 6.82
C ILE A 36 -1.55 -18.06 7.16
N ALA A 37 -1.94 -18.34 8.41
CA ALA A 37 -2.24 -19.70 8.85
C ALA A 37 -3.41 -20.32 8.06
N ALA A 38 -4.47 -19.55 7.82
CA ALA A 38 -5.63 -19.99 7.05
C ALA A 38 -5.28 -20.28 5.59
N LEU A 39 -4.56 -19.37 4.91
CA LEU A 39 -4.10 -19.58 3.53
C LEU A 39 -3.19 -20.80 3.42
N ARG A 40 -2.27 -20.98 4.38
CA ARG A 40 -1.41 -22.16 4.44
C ARG A 40 -2.21 -23.45 4.57
N GLN A 41 -3.21 -23.48 5.45
CA GLN A 41 -4.08 -24.64 5.64
C GLN A 41 -4.93 -24.93 4.40
N GLN A 42 -5.45 -23.89 3.73
CA GLN A 42 -6.17 -24.02 2.46
C GLN A 42 -5.29 -24.59 1.35
N ALA A 43 -4.00 -24.24 1.34
CA ALA A 43 -3.00 -24.82 0.45
C ALA A 43 -2.56 -26.24 0.85
N GLY A 44 -3.09 -26.81 1.95
CA GLY A 44 -2.75 -28.14 2.42
C GLY A 44 -1.32 -28.28 2.97
N LEU A 45 -0.67 -27.17 3.34
CA LEU A 45 0.73 -27.16 3.75
C LEU A 45 0.88 -27.22 5.27
N SER A 46 1.85 -27.99 5.77
CA SER A 46 2.33 -27.81 7.16
C SER A 46 3.20 -26.56 7.27
N GLN A 47 3.44 -26.07 8.49
CA GLN A 47 4.41 -24.97 8.70
C GLN A 47 5.81 -25.32 8.16
N LYS A 48 6.21 -26.60 8.26
CA LYS A 48 7.49 -27.08 7.74
C LYS A 48 7.53 -27.05 6.22
N ASP A 49 6.41 -27.30 5.55
CA ASP A 49 6.36 -27.28 4.08
C ASP A 49 6.38 -25.85 3.54
N LEU A 50 5.63 -24.95 4.17
CA LEU A 50 5.71 -23.52 3.85
C LEU A 50 7.12 -22.97 4.09
N ALA A 51 7.80 -23.42 5.16
CA ALA A 51 9.19 -23.04 5.44
C ALA A 51 10.15 -23.47 4.32
N LYS A 52 10.02 -24.71 3.82
CA LYS A 52 10.82 -25.19 2.67
C LYS A 52 10.57 -24.35 1.43
N LEU A 53 9.30 -24.07 1.12
CA LEU A 53 8.90 -23.28 -0.05
C LEU A 53 9.49 -21.86 0.00
N LEU A 54 9.47 -21.24 1.18
CA LEU A 54 10.02 -19.91 1.42
C LEU A 54 11.53 -19.88 1.70
N LYS A 55 12.20 -21.05 1.69
CA LYS A 55 13.61 -21.20 2.05
C LYS A 55 13.94 -20.52 3.38
N THR A 56 13.12 -20.78 4.40
CA THR A 56 13.26 -20.26 5.76
C THR A 56 13.09 -21.36 6.79
N SER A 57 13.19 -21.04 8.09
CA SER A 57 13.03 -22.01 9.16
C SER A 57 11.55 -22.18 9.56
N GLN A 58 11.20 -23.35 10.08
CA GLN A 58 9.85 -23.58 10.61
C GLN A 58 9.56 -22.68 11.81
N GLN A 59 10.57 -22.34 12.62
CA GLN A 59 10.42 -21.37 13.71
C GLN A 59 10.04 -19.98 13.18
N GLN A 60 10.57 -19.57 12.03
CA GLN A 60 10.20 -18.30 11.41
C GLN A 60 8.75 -18.32 10.93
N ILE A 61 8.27 -19.42 10.36
CA ILE A 61 6.84 -19.57 10.00
C ILE A 61 5.96 -19.53 11.25
N SER A 62 6.36 -20.24 12.32
CA SER A 62 5.64 -20.20 13.59
C SER A 62 5.57 -18.79 14.19
N ARG A 63 6.61 -17.97 14.02
CA ARG A 63 6.59 -16.55 14.43
C ARG A 63 5.64 -15.73 13.58
N LEU A 64 5.65 -15.93 12.26
CA LEU A 64 4.76 -15.21 11.34
C LEU A 64 3.28 -15.51 11.59
N GLU A 65 2.97 -16.72 12.07
CA GLU A 65 1.63 -17.17 12.46
C GLU A 65 1.30 -16.90 13.95
N SER A 66 2.20 -16.25 14.69
CA SER A 66 1.96 -15.90 16.09
C SER A 66 1.16 -14.60 16.20
N PRO A 67 0.01 -14.57 16.92
CA PRO A 67 -0.81 -13.36 17.06
C PRO A 67 -0.11 -12.17 17.72
N GLY A 68 0.91 -12.42 18.53
CA GLY A 68 1.69 -11.38 19.22
C GLY A 68 2.95 -10.93 18.47
N TYR A 69 3.16 -11.38 17.23
CA TYR A 69 4.31 -10.95 16.43
C TYR A 69 3.92 -9.75 15.58
N GLU A 70 4.66 -8.64 15.71
CA GLU A 70 4.42 -7.40 14.96
C GLU A 70 5.52 -7.10 13.94
N GLY A 71 6.57 -7.94 13.88
CA GLY A 71 7.77 -7.71 13.07
C GLY A 71 7.61 -8.04 11.58
N HIS A 72 6.39 -8.08 11.03
CA HIS A 72 6.14 -8.43 9.65
C HIS A 72 6.59 -7.32 8.70
N SER A 73 7.68 -7.53 7.97
CA SER A 73 8.01 -6.65 6.85
C SER A 73 7.07 -6.89 5.67
N LEU A 74 6.69 -5.81 4.96
CA LEU A 74 5.88 -5.92 3.74
C LEU A 74 6.54 -6.79 2.65
N SER A 75 7.87 -6.87 2.63
CA SER A 75 8.59 -7.78 1.73
C SER A 75 8.38 -9.24 2.10
N MET A 76 8.42 -9.60 3.39
CA MET A 76 8.15 -10.97 3.84
C MET A 76 6.69 -11.35 3.56
N LEU A 77 5.74 -10.47 3.86
CA LEU A 77 4.31 -10.71 3.60
C LEU A 77 4.04 -10.97 2.11
N ARG A 78 4.68 -10.22 1.21
CA ARG A 78 4.57 -10.46 -0.23
C ARG A 78 5.12 -11.82 -0.66
N ARG A 79 6.26 -12.24 -0.11
CA ARG A 79 6.83 -13.57 -0.39
C ARG A 79 5.92 -14.70 0.08
N VAL A 80 5.35 -14.58 1.28
CA VAL A 80 4.36 -15.53 1.81
C VAL A 80 3.13 -15.59 0.89
N ALA A 81 2.59 -14.43 0.51
CA ALA A 81 1.44 -14.35 -0.38
C ALA A 81 1.71 -15.00 -1.74
N GLU A 82 2.87 -14.74 -2.36
CA GLU A 82 3.26 -15.38 -3.62
C GLU A 82 3.33 -16.90 -3.50
N ALA A 83 3.96 -17.42 -2.44
CA ALA A 83 4.05 -18.84 -2.16
C ALA A 83 2.68 -19.52 -1.92
N LEU A 84 1.68 -18.75 -1.50
CA LEU A 84 0.32 -19.22 -1.22
C LEU A 84 -0.69 -18.79 -2.31
N HIS A 85 -0.22 -18.28 -3.45
CA HIS A 85 -1.06 -17.76 -4.55
C HIS A 85 -2.07 -16.69 -4.10
N ALA A 86 -1.69 -15.86 -3.14
CA ALA A 86 -2.45 -14.75 -2.60
C ALA A 86 -1.83 -13.39 -2.97
N ARG A 87 -2.51 -12.30 -2.58
CA ARG A 87 -2.01 -10.93 -2.78
C ARG A 87 -2.11 -10.11 -1.49
N VAL A 88 -1.11 -9.27 -1.25
CA VAL A 88 -1.13 -8.29 -0.15
C VAL A 88 -1.76 -6.99 -0.64
N ARG A 89 -2.72 -6.44 0.11
CA ARG A 89 -3.29 -5.12 -0.09
C ARG A 89 -3.09 -4.29 1.17
N VAL A 90 -2.52 -3.09 1.02
CA VAL A 90 -2.36 -2.12 2.11
C VAL A 90 -3.31 -0.95 1.84
N VAL A 91 -4.10 -0.59 2.84
CA VAL A 91 -5.02 0.56 2.79
C VAL A 91 -4.65 1.49 3.93
N PHE A 92 -4.52 2.78 3.63
CA PHE A 92 -4.35 3.81 4.65
C PHE A 92 -5.72 4.40 4.96
N GLU A 93 -6.10 4.39 6.24
CA GLU A 93 -7.36 4.97 6.70
C GLU A 93 -7.10 6.28 7.46
N PRO A 94 -7.94 7.31 7.28
CA PRO A 94 -7.80 8.56 8.01
C PRO A 94 -8.08 8.35 9.50
N ALA A 95 -7.07 8.60 10.34
CA ALA A 95 -7.19 8.53 11.80
C ALA A 95 -7.86 9.81 12.35
N GLY A 96 -9.14 10.02 12.04
CA GLY A 96 -9.93 11.16 12.50
C GLY A 96 -9.45 12.52 11.97
N ALA A 97 -10.32 13.54 12.04
CA ALA A 97 -10.00 14.88 11.54
C ALA A 97 -8.99 15.59 12.46
N LYS A 98 -7.68 15.45 12.18
CA LYS A 98 -6.68 16.37 12.71
C LYS A 98 -6.51 17.54 11.76
N SER A 99 -6.86 18.72 12.29
CA SER A 99 -6.57 20.04 11.75
C SER A 99 -5.16 20.11 11.17
N GLY A 100 -5.07 20.32 9.85
CA GLY A 100 -3.92 20.81 9.12
C GLY A 100 -2.56 20.14 9.40
N MET A 101 -2.19 19.13 8.60
CA MET A 101 -0.77 18.90 8.29
C MET A 101 -0.26 20.10 7.49
N HIS A 102 0.06 21.19 8.18
CA HIS A 102 0.79 22.32 7.63
C HIS A 102 2.28 21.99 7.68
N VAL A 103 2.94 22.01 6.53
CA VAL A 103 4.40 22.05 6.49
C VAL A 103 4.84 23.38 7.11
N ALA A 104 5.91 23.38 7.92
CA ALA A 104 6.42 24.58 8.60
C ALA A 104 6.88 25.67 7.61
N GLU A 105 7.09 25.33 6.35
CA GLU A 105 7.36 26.27 5.28
C GLU A 105 6.05 26.80 4.67
N ALA A 106 6.00 28.11 4.44
CA ALA A 106 4.96 28.70 3.61
C ALA A 106 4.96 28.02 2.24
N ARG A 107 3.77 27.71 1.72
CA ARG A 107 3.57 27.16 0.37
C ARG A 107 4.37 27.97 -0.64
N VAL A 108 5.52 27.48 -1.08
CA VAL A 108 6.21 28.06 -2.23
C VAL A 108 5.35 27.72 -3.45
N ALA A 109 4.68 28.74 -3.99
CA ALA A 109 3.92 28.59 -5.21
C ALA A 109 4.89 28.24 -6.36
N TYR A 110 5.06 26.95 -6.63
CA TYR A 110 5.69 26.46 -7.85
C TYR A 110 4.77 26.69 -9.06
N ASN A 111 4.49 27.96 -9.34
CA ASN A 111 4.23 28.49 -10.67
C ASN A 111 4.06 30.02 -10.60
N ALA A 112 5.18 30.74 -10.66
CA ALA A 112 5.16 32.15 -11.01
C ALA A 112 6.27 32.41 -12.04
N LYS A 113 5.88 32.37 -13.32
CA LYS A 113 6.59 32.91 -14.49
C LYS A 113 7.90 32.19 -14.87
N GLY A 114 7.78 31.16 -15.71
CA GLY A 114 8.88 30.82 -16.62
C GLY A 114 9.20 32.01 -17.56
N PRO A 115 10.46 32.16 -18.02
CA PRO A 115 10.84 33.31 -18.83
C PRO A 115 10.05 33.30 -20.14
N LYS A 116 9.46 34.45 -20.53
CA LYS A 116 8.82 34.61 -21.83
C LYS A 116 9.87 34.45 -22.93
N ALA A 117 9.95 33.25 -23.51
CA ALA A 117 10.67 33.03 -24.76
C ALA A 117 10.01 33.88 -25.85
N LYS A 118 10.69 34.94 -26.31
CA LYS A 118 10.29 35.72 -27.49
C LYS A 118 10.34 34.80 -28.71
N ARG A 119 9.19 34.28 -29.13
CA ARG A 119 9.04 33.68 -30.46
C ARG A 119 9.13 34.82 -31.48
N LYS A 120 10.24 34.89 -32.22
CA LYS A 120 10.34 35.70 -33.44
C LYS A 120 9.43 35.05 -34.48
N THR A 121 8.19 35.53 -34.57
CA THR A 121 7.33 35.28 -35.73
C THR A 121 7.90 36.11 -36.88
N GLY A 122 8.40 35.43 -37.90
CA GLY A 122 8.83 36.05 -39.14
C GLY A 122 7.66 36.74 -39.82
N GLU A 123 7.74 38.06 -39.90
CA GLU A 123 6.85 38.89 -40.70
C GLU A 123 7.56 39.11 -42.05
N ILE A 124 7.35 38.19 -42.99
CA ILE A 124 7.67 38.42 -44.40
C ILE A 124 6.64 39.41 -44.95
N LYS A 125 7.02 40.69 -45.03
CA LYS A 125 6.33 41.69 -45.83
C LYS A 125 6.88 41.65 -47.26
N GLU A 126 6.01 41.26 -48.19
CA GLU A 126 6.14 41.53 -49.61
C GLU A 126 6.23 43.04 -49.91
N LYS A 127 6.72 43.33 -51.14
CA LYS A 127 7.11 44.62 -51.77
C LYS A 127 8.63 44.81 -51.67
N THR A 128 9.39 44.70 -52.76
CA THR A 128 9.23 45.52 -53.96
C THR A 128 9.70 44.85 -55.26
N LEU A 129 8.98 45.24 -56.30
CA LEU A 129 9.04 44.91 -57.72
C LEU A 129 10.38 45.31 -58.42
N THR A 130 10.62 44.66 -59.56
CA THR A 130 11.32 45.15 -60.77
C THR A 130 12.84 44.93 -60.89
N ALA A 131 13.26 44.05 -61.81
CA ALA A 131 13.79 44.47 -63.12
C ALA A 131 14.34 43.30 -63.97
N LYS A 132 13.90 43.29 -65.25
CA LYS A 132 14.51 42.76 -66.49
C LYS A 132 14.92 41.26 -66.51
N VAL A 133 14.30 40.38 -67.29
CA VAL A 133 14.11 40.36 -68.76
C VAL A 133 15.44 40.24 -69.54
N GLN A 134 15.63 39.01 -70.07
CA GLN A 134 16.19 38.61 -71.36
C GLN A 134 17.71 38.49 -71.62
N ARG A 135 18.02 37.30 -72.16
CA ARG A 135 18.97 36.93 -73.23
C ARG A 135 20.45 37.14 -72.86
N VAL A 136 21.35 36.17 -73.08
CA VAL A 136 21.56 35.32 -74.27
C VAL A 136 21.96 33.91 -73.84
#